data_AF-A0A8K0AEL0-F1
#
_entry.id   AF-A0A8K0AEL0-F1
#
_cell.length_a   1.000
_cell.length_b   1.000
_cell.length_c   1.000
_cell.angle_alpha   90.00
_cell.angle_beta   90.00
_cell.angle_gamma   90.00
#
_symmetry.space_group_name_H-M   'P 1'
#
loop_
_entity.id
_entity.type
_entity.pdbx_description
1 polymer ?
#
loop_
_entity_poly.entity_id
_entity_poly.type
_entity_poly.pdbx_seq_one_letter_code
_entity_poly.pdbx_strand_id
1 'polypeptide(L)'
;MELGNIVKVSVRTLDLESSPIQVSVKEESTAGEVLQKVAKVLGIHEENLSLFSLFECIEAPINRLRDQDIVPFTTGLTIQKWCFGLAREEQLLSRNVDTAAIRLLFLQAQADVREGKLHPSLEQRSKLEEYCDPSFPLHGRYVQLCQTLQDYSSVRFRDVIVERDVCVDNLKIPVGTIIELNVTLSGLRLVTGDTTMSVVWSRITSWTNVKEGIHLQYEVYSPETGSRDILAVQTIQAPYLLATTLEIIAALQKEHSGPAFHTSQVHREEEGTVTHWDNVLFQT
;
A
#
# COMPACT_ATOMS: atom_id res chain seq x y z
N MET A 1 -21.02 35.93 -3.74
CA MET A 1 -20.24 34.85 -4.38
C MET A 1 -18.83 34.99 -3.86
N GLU A 2 -18.50 34.27 -2.78
CA GLU A 2 -17.15 34.27 -2.24
C GLU A 2 -16.27 33.44 -3.19
N LEU A 3 -15.24 34.08 -3.76
CA LEU A 3 -14.17 33.37 -4.43
C LEU A 3 -13.40 32.63 -3.34
N GLY A 4 -13.64 31.32 -3.20
CA GLY A 4 -12.90 30.48 -2.26
C GLY A 4 -11.40 30.68 -2.43
N ASN A 5 -10.67 30.71 -1.32
CA ASN A 5 -9.23 30.94 -1.32
C ASN A 5 -8.54 29.87 -2.18
N ILE A 6 -7.81 30.32 -3.21
CA ILE A 6 -7.02 29.44 -4.07
C ILE A 6 -5.65 29.25 -3.41
N VAL A 7 -5.26 28.01 -3.19
CA VAL A 7 -4.00 27.61 -2.59
C VAL A 7 -3.20 26.75 -3.57
N LYS A 8 -1.86 26.77 -3.42
CA LYS A 8 -0.96 25.92 -4.20
C LYS A 8 -0.60 24.68 -3.39
N VAL A 9 -0.83 23.51 -3.99
CA VAL A 9 -0.43 22.21 -3.44
C VAL A 9 0.75 21.67 -4.23
N SER A 10 1.71 21.14 -3.49
CA SER A 10 2.95 20.57 -4.01
C SER A 10 2.92 19.06 -3.87
N VAL A 11 2.90 18.33 -4.98
CA VAL A 11 2.91 16.85 -5.00
C VAL A 11 4.19 16.35 -5.65
N ARG A 12 4.89 15.44 -4.98
CA ARG A 12 6.13 14.83 -5.49
C ARG A 12 5.86 13.45 -6.11
N THR A 13 6.75 13.04 -6.99
CA THR A 13 6.89 11.64 -7.40
C THR A 13 8.08 11.03 -6.66
N LEU A 14 8.35 9.74 -6.88
CA LEU A 14 9.54 9.07 -6.34
C LEU A 14 10.83 9.37 -7.13
N ASP A 15 10.75 10.25 -8.14
CA ASP A 15 11.90 10.85 -8.79
C ASP A 15 12.45 11.98 -7.90
N LEU A 16 13.45 11.64 -7.07
CA LEU A 16 14.02 12.52 -6.05
C LEU A 16 14.69 13.78 -6.64
N GLU A 17 15.14 13.71 -7.89
CA GLU A 17 15.78 14.81 -8.61
C GLU A 17 14.74 15.74 -9.27
N SER A 18 13.49 15.29 -9.38
CA SER A 18 12.44 16.08 -10.02
C SER A 18 11.89 17.19 -9.12
N SER A 19 11.57 18.31 -9.75
CA SER A 19 10.83 19.38 -9.06
C SER A 19 9.41 18.91 -8.71
N PRO A 20 8.87 19.29 -7.54
CA PRO A 20 7.49 18.96 -7.20
C PRO A 20 6.48 19.53 -8.20
N ILE A 21 5.42 18.76 -8.46
CA ILE A 21 4.30 19.15 -9.29
C ILE A 21 3.44 20.14 -8.50
N GLN A 22 3.29 21.36 -9.03
CA GLN A 22 2.50 22.41 -8.40
C GLN A 22 1.13 22.49 -9.05
N VAL A 23 0.06 22.37 -8.25
CA VAL A 23 -1.32 22.54 -8.72
C VAL A 23 -2.05 23.59 -7.88
N SER A 24 -2.88 24.41 -8.51
CA SER A 24 -3.72 25.39 -7.81
C SER A 24 -5.11 24.82 -7.57
N VAL A 25 -5.54 24.77 -6.32
CA VAL A 25 -6.78 24.15 -5.85
C VAL A 25 -7.49 25.06 -4.86
N LYS A 26 -8.74 24.75 -4.52
CA LYS A 26 -9.43 25.46 -3.44
C LYS A 26 -8.98 24.89 -2.09
N GLU A 27 -9.13 25.66 -1.03
CA GLU A 27 -8.77 25.24 0.33
C GLU A 27 -9.58 24.00 0.80
N GLU A 28 -10.77 23.81 0.25
CA GLU A 28 -11.64 22.67 0.52
C GLU A 28 -11.56 21.55 -0.55
N SER A 29 -10.55 21.58 -1.42
CA SER A 29 -10.41 20.56 -2.47
C SER A 29 -10.09 19.18 -1.89
N THR A 30 -10.76 18.16 -2.44
CA THR A 30 -10.54 16.77 -2.03
C THR A 30 -9.30 16.18 -2.69
N ALA A 31 -8.76 15.10 -2.12
CA ALA A 31 -7.60 14.40 -2.67
C ALA A 31 -7.85 13.90 -4.09
N GLY A 32 -9.08 13.48 -4.41
CA GLY A 32 -9.48 13.09 -5.77
C GLY A 32 -9.37 14.25 -6.77
N GLU A 33 -9.80 15.46 -6.39
CA GLU A 33 -9.65 16.66 -7.24
C GLU A 33 -8.18 17.03 -7.45
N VAL A 34 -7.37 16.95 -6.39
CA VAL A 34 -5.93 17.20 -6.47
C VAL A 34 -5.25 16.17 -7.38
N LEU A 35 -5.58 14.88 -7.20
CA LEU A 35 -5.04 13.78 -7.99
C LEU A 35 -5.36 13.94 -9.48
N GLN A 36 -6.60 14.31 -9.82
CA GLN A 36 -6.99 14.62 -11.20
C GLN A 36 -6.16 15.75 -11.82
N LYS A 37 -5.94 16.85 -11.08
CA LYS A 37 -5.12 17.96 -11.57
C LYS A 37 -3.66 17.56 -11.74
N VAL A 38 -3.10 16.81 -10.80
CA VAL A 38 -1.72 16.28 -10.88
C VAL A 38 -1.57 15.36 -12.08
N ALA A 39 -2.52 14.43 -12.28
CA ALA A 39 -2.54 13.53 -13.42
C ALA A 39 -2.60 14.26 -14.76
N LYS A 40 -3.41 15.32 -14.84
CA LYS A 40 -3.46 16.18 -16.04
C LYS A 40 -2.13 16.88 -16.34
N VAL A 41 -1.42 17.35 -15.31
CA VAL A 41 -0.08 17.95 -15.48
C VAL A 41 0.94 16.91 -15.93
N LEU A 42 0.84 15.69 -15.41
CA LEU A 42 1.71 14.57 -15.78
C LEU A 42 1.38 13.95 -17.14
N GLY A 43 0.18 14.17 -17.67
CA GLY A 43 -0.30 13.54 -18.90
C GLY A 43 -0.80 12.10 -18.71
N ILE A 44 -1.24 11.74 -17.50
CA ILE A 44 -1.83 10.43 -17.21
C ILE A 44 -3.26 10.40 -17.72
N HIS A 45 -3.64 9.31 -18.39
CA HIS A 45 -5.00 9.12 -18.88
C HIS A 45 -5.95 8.77 -17.72
N GLU A 46 -7.16 9.33 -17.76
CA GLU A 46 -8.16 9.17 -16.70
C GLU A 46 -8.51 7.70 -16.41
N GLU A 47 -8.51 6.83 -17.43
CA GLU A 47 -8.75 5.39 -17.29
C GLU A 47 -7.74 4.67 -16.37
N ASN A 48 -6.52 5.21 -16.27
CA ASN A 48 -5.43 4.65 -15.46
C ASN A 48 -5.27 5.34 -14.10
N LEU A 49 -6.04 6.40 -13.82
CA LEU A 49 -5.88 7.20 -12.62
C LEU A 49 -6.08 6.39 -11.33
N SER A 50 -6.99 5.42 -11.38
CA SER A 50 -7.29 4.52 -10.26
C SER A 50 -6.19 3.48 -9.97
N LEU A 51 -5.06 3.52 -10.67
CA LEU A 51 -3.83 2.81 -10.30
C LEU A 51 -2.96 3.60 -9.32
N PHE A 52 -3.32 4.85 -9.03
CA PHE A 52 -2.55 5.76 -8.21
C PHE A 52 -3.39 6.36 -7.10
N SER A 53 -2.74 6.83 -6.05
CA SER A 53 -3.38 7.58 -4.96
C SER A 53 -2.41 8.62 -4.41
N LEU A 54 -2.93 9.53 -3.59
CA LEU A 54 -2.12 10.52 -2.87
C LEU A 54 -1.77 10.01 -1.49
N PHE A 55 -0.50 10.18 -1.12
CA PHE A 55 0.04 9.74 0.16
C PHE A 55 0.70 10.90 0.89
N GLU A 56 0.63 10.83 2.21
CA GLU A 56 1.39 11.71 3.09
C GLU A 56 2.77 11.11 3.34
N CYS A 57 3.80 11.94 3.22
CA CYS A 57 5.22 11.57 3.20
C CYS A 57 5.65 10.88 1.88
N ILE A 58 6.94 11.01 1.56
CA ILE A 58 7.50 10.52 0.29
C ILE A 58 7.99 9.08 0.43
N GLU A 59 9.02 8.87 1.23
CA GLU A 59 9.75 7.60 1.30
C GLU A 59 9.08 6.57 2.22
N ALA A 60 8.39 7.03 3.25
CA ALA A 60 7.66 6.19 4.19
C ALA A 60 6.23 6.71 4.35
N PRO A 61 5.30 6.32 3.45
CA PRO A 61 3.92 6.77 3.53
C PRO A 61 3.30 6.46 4.89
N ILE A 62 2.82 7.49 5.59
CA ILE A 62 2.16 7.33 6.88
C ILE A 62 0.64 7.14 6.72
N ASN A 63 0.11 7.67 5.62
CA ASN A 63 -1.32 7.68 5.33
C ASN A 63 -1.58 7.74 3.82
N ARG A 64 -2.70 7.14 3.41
CA ARG A 64 -3.28 7.26 2.07
C ARG A 64 -4.50 8.16 2.16
N LEU A 65 -4.55 9.22 1.35
CA LEU A 65 -5.74 10.04 1.24
C LEU A 65 -6.76 9.36 0.33
N ARG A 66 -7.99 9.19 0.81
CA ARG A 66 -9.13 8.73 0.01
C ARG A 66 -9.62 9.88 -0.86
N ASP A 67 -10.28 9.57 -1.97
CA ASP A 67 -10.71 10.56 -2.97
C ASP A 67 -11.56 11.69 -2.39
N GLN A 68 -12.34 11.42 -1.35
CA GLN A 68 -13.19 12.39 -0.64
C GLN A 68 -12.50 13.14 0.51
N ASP A 69 -11.30 12.72 0.92
CA ASP A 69 -10.60 13.36 2.04
C ASP A 69 -10.14 14.75 1.63
N ILE A 70 -10.29 15.74 2.51
CA ILE A 70 -9.79 17.10 2.29
C ILE A 70 -8.27 17.08 2.41
N VAL A 71 -7.57 17.69 1.45
CA VAL A 71 -6.11 17.69 1.44
C VAL A 71 -5.56 18.60 2.55
N PRO A 72 -4.69 18.09 3.46
CA PRO A 72 -4.00 18.94 4.41
C PRO A 72 -2.85 19.70 3.71
N PHE A 73 -2.89 21.04 3.76
CA PHE A 73 -1.90 21.90 3.07
C PHE A 73 -0.51 21.92 3.70
N THR A 74 -0.32 21.28 4.84
CA THR A 74 0.93 21.28 5.61
C THR A 74 1.79 20.04 5.35
N THR A 75 1.27 19.02 4.65
CA THR A 75 1.97 17.74 4.48
C THR A 75 2.65 17.64 3.12
N GLY A 76 3.82 16.99 3.10
CA GLY A 76 4.50 16.64 1.87
C GLY A 76 3.73 15.52 1.17
N LEU A 77 3.01 15.84 0.10
CA LEU A 77 2.23 14.85 -0.65
C LEU A 77 3.07 14.14 -1.71
N THR A 78 2.73 12.89 -1.95
CA THR A 78 3.23 12.12 -3.09
C THR A 78 2.12 11.43 -3.86
N ILE A 79 2.36 11.25 -5.16
CA ILE A 79 1.58 10.35 -6.00
C ILE A 79 2.35 9.03 -6.13
N GLN A 80 1.73 7.93 -5.71
CA GLN A 80 2.34 6.60 -5.76
C GLN A 80 1.33 5.56 -6.28
N LYS A 81 1.86 4.40 -6.64
CA LYS A 81 1.06 3.24 -7.06
C LYS A 81 0.13 2.81 -5.92
N TRP A 82 -1.14 2.62 -6.24
CA TRP A 82 -2.17 2.07 -5.37
C TRP A 82 -2.98 0.99 -6.08
N CYS A 83 -2.30 -0.08 -6.47
CA CYS A 83 -2.91 -1.29 -7.01
C CYS A 83 -2.10 -2.51 -6.60
N PHE A 84 -2.80 -3.56 -6.18
CA PHE A 84 -2.16 -4.80 -5.72
C PHE A 84 -2.38 -5.96 -6.69
N GLY A 85 -3.39 -5.87 -7.56
CA GLY A 85 -3.64 -6.82 -8.64
C GLY A 85 -2.85 -6.47 -9.90
N LEU A 86 -2.11 -7.44 -10.43
CA LEU A 86 -1.27 -7.26 -11.62
C LEU A 86 -2.07 -7.08 -12.92
N ALA A 87 -3.26 -7.66 -13.01
CA ALA A 87 -4.05 -7.66 -14.25
C ALA A 87 -4.29 -6.25 -14.83
N ARG A 88 -4.51 -5.24 -13.98
CA ARG A 88 -4.70 -3.86 -14.44
C ARG A 88 -3.40 -3.20 -14.89
N GLU A 89 -2.29 -3.49 -14.21
CA GLU A 89 -0.96 -3.03 -14.64
C GLU A 89 -0.56 -3.65 -15.97
N GLU A 90 -0.79 -4.97 -16.14
CA GLU A 90 -0.51 -5.68 -17.39
C GLU A 90 -1.31 -5.10 -18.58
N GLN A 91 -2.56 -4.71 -18.35
CA GLN A 91 -3.36 -4.01 -19.35
C GLN A 91 -2.75 -2.65 -19.75
N LEU A 92 -2.27 -1.87 -18.78
CA LEU A 92 -1.55 -0.62 -19.06
C LEU A 92 -0.25 -0.88 -19.84
N LEU A 93 0.57 -1.84 -19.39
CA LEU A 93 1.87 -2.16 -19.97
C LEU A 93 1.78 -2.76 -21.39
N SER A 94 0.73 -3.52 -21.68
CA SER A 94 0.52 -4.14 -22.99
C SER A 94 0.11 -3.14 -24.08
N ARG A 95 -0.65 -2.10 -23.71
CA ARG A 95 -1.07 -1.04 -24.64
C ARG A 95 0.07 -0.05 -24.92
N ASN A 96 0.91 0.21 -23.92
CA ASN A 96 2.03 1.15 -23.98
C ASN A 96 1.66 2.56 -24.52
N VAL A 97 0.42 3.00 -24.27
CA VAL A 97 -0.10 4.30 -24.72
C VAL A 97 0.14 5.38 -23.67
N ASP A 98 -0.12 5.07 -22.40
CA ASP A 98 0.00 6.01 -21.29
C ASP A 98 1.40 5.93 -20.65
N THR A 99 2.36 6.54 -21.36
CA THR A 99 3.78 6.54 -20.96
C THR A 99 4.02 7.24 -19.62
N ALA A 100 3.18 8.19 -19.24
CA ALA A 100 3.26 8.89 -17.96
C ALA A 100 2.90 7.97 -16.78
N ALA A 101 1.80 7.21 -16.90
CA ALA A 101 1.44 6.20 -15.91
C ALA A 101 2.52 5.12 -15.79
N ILE A 102 3.04 4.64 -16.92
CA ILE A 102 4.12 3.64 -16.94
C ILE A 102 5.39 4.18 -16.26
N ARG A 103 5.72 5.47 -16.47
CA ARG A 103 6.85 6.11 -15.79
C ARG A 103 6.66 6.13 -14.27
N LEU A 104 5.45 6.40 -13.75
CA LEU A 104 5.21 6.34 -12.31
C LEU A 104 5.36 4.93 -11.74
N LEU A 105 4.86 3.90 -12.43
CA LEU A 105 5.08 2.50 -12.03
C LEU A 105 6.58 2.14 -12.03
N PHE A 106 7.31 2.61 -13.04
CA PHE A 106 8.76 2.44 -13.12
C PHE A 106 9.49 3.09 -11.95
N LEU A 107 9.16 4.35 -11.60
CA LEU A 107 9.76 5.05 -10.48
C LEU A 107 9.51 4.32 -9.14
N GLN A 108 8.30 3.79 -8.94
CA GLN A 108 7.99 2.96 -7.78
C GLN A 108 8.85 1.68 -7.75
N ALA A 109 8.89 0.94 -8.88
CA ALA A 109 9.66 -0.29 -8.96
C ALA A 109 11.17 -0.05 -8.75
N GLN A 110 11.68 1.09 -9.23
CA GLN A 110 13.07 1.49 -9.01
C GLN A 110 13.34 1.81 -7.54
N ALA A 111 12.45 2.56 -6.87
CA ALA A 111 12.55 2.82 -5.44
C ALA A 111 12.51 1.51 -4.63
N ASP A 112 11.59 0.61 -4.96
CA ASP A 112 11.44 -0.69 -4.30
C ASP A 112 12.71 -1.57 -4.44
N VAL A 113 13.40 -1.53 -5.60
CA VAL A 113 14.72 -2.22 -5.76
C VAL A 113 15.81 -1.52 -4.95
N ARG A 114 15.90 -0.19 -5.04
CA ARG A 114 16.92 0.62 -4.35
C ARG A 114 16.84 0.44 -2.84
N GLU A 115 15.63 0.38 -2.29
CA GLU A 115 15.39 0.25 -0.86
C GLU A 115 15.34 -1.21 -0.39
N GLY A 116 15.70 -2.16 -1.26
CA GLY A 116 15.74 -3.58 -0.92
C GLY A 116 14.38 -4.14 -0.52
N LYS A 117 13.27 -3.64 -1.07
CA LYS A 117 12.00 -4.36 -1.03
C LYS A 117 12.03 -5.49 -2.06
N LEU A 118 12.58 -5.20 -3.24
CA LEU A 118 12.74 -6.16 -4.32
C LEU A 118 14.18 -6.62 -4.40
N HIS A 119 14.36 -7.93 -4.57
CA HIS A 119 15.66 -8.58 -4.57
C HIS A 119 15.88 -9.32 -5.90
N PRO A 120 16.22 -8.59 -6.98
CA PRO A 120 16.57 -9.21 -8.24
C PRO A 120 17.85 -10.05 -8.11
N SER A 121 17.89 -11.18 -8.83
CA SER A 121 19.14 -11.94 -9.03
C SER A 121 20.18 -11.11 -9.77
N LEU A 122 21.43 -11.58 -9.82
CA LEU A 122 22.51 -10.90 -10.55
C LEU A 122 22.16 -10.69 -12.04
N GLU A 123 21.58 -11.72 -12.68
CA GLU A 123 21.15 -11.64 -14.08
C GLU A 123 19.99 -10.65 -14.25
N GLN A 124 19.00 -10.68 -13.37
CA GLN A 124 17.88 -9.74 -13.42
C GLN A 124 18.35 -8.30 -13.19
N ARG A 125 19.31 -8.08 -12.28
CA ARG A 125 19.90 -6.76 -12.03
C ARG A 125 20.61 -6.20 -13.27
N SER A 126 21.39 -7.02 -13.97
CA SER A 126 22.01 -6.61 -15.24
C SER A 126 20.96 -6.15 -16.27
N LYS A 127 19.85 -6.87 -16.40
CA LYS A 127 18.75 -6.48 -17.30
C LYS A 127 18.07 -5.18 -16.87
N LEU A 128 17.83 -5.00 -15.57
CA LEU A 128 17.25 -3.77 -15.03
C LEU A 128 18.15 -2.55 -15.32
N GLU A 129 19.48 -2.72 -15.25
CA GLU A 129 20.47 -1.68 -15.60
C GLU A 129 20.41 -1.36 -17.10
N GLU A 130 20.33 -2.36 -17.98
CA GLU A 130 20.15 -2.17 -19.43
C GLU A 130 18.86 -1.40 -19.75
N TYR A 131 17.75 -1.70 -19.07
CA TYR A 131 16.48 -1.00 -19.28
C TYR A 131 16.48 0.46 -18.80
N CYS A 132 17.47 0.83 -17.97
CA CYS A 132 17.69 2.21 -17.51
C CYS A 132 18.61 3.02 -18.45
N ASP A 133 19.04 2.48 -19.60
CA ASP A 133 19.87 3.23 -20.56
C ASP A 133 19.16 4.53 -20.98
N PRO A 134 19.76 5.71 -20.71
CA PRO A 134 19.17 7.00 -21.05
C PRO A 134 18.90 7.20 -22.54
N SER A 135 19.62 6.47 -23.40
CA SER A 135 19.48 6.53 -24.85
C SER A 135 18.20 5.85 -25.33
N PHE A 136 17.71 4.84 -24.59
CA PHE A 136 16.51 4.09 -24.92
C PHE A 136 15.85 3.50 -23.66
N PRO A 137 15.19 4.34 -22.83
CA PRO A 137 14.62 3.89 -21.58
C PRO A 137 13.44 2.93 -21.82
N LEU A 138 13.52 1.75 -21.22
CA LEU A 138 12.54 0.68 -21.36
C LEU A 138 11.72 0.50 -20.08
N HIS A 139 11.08 1.58 -19.62
CA HIS A 139 10.32 1.62 -18.36
C HIS A 139 9.32 0.46 -18.24
N GLY A 140 8.55 0.15 -19.30
CA GLY A 140 7.58 -0.94 -19.27
C GLY A 140 8.25 -2.32 -19.08
N ARG A 141 9.41 -2.57 -19.69
CA ARG A 141 10.15 -3.83 -19.52
C ARG A 141 10.78 -3.95 -18.14
N TYR A 142 11.25 -2.84 -17.59
CA TYR A 142 11.71 -2.78 -16.20
C TYR A 142 10.58 -3.18 -15.24
N VAL A 143 9.40 -2.58 -15.38
CA VAL A 143 8.23 -2.92 -14.55
C VAL A 143 7.85 -4.40 -14.71
N GLN A 144 7.78 -4.91 -15.95
CA GLN A 144 7.48 -6.32 -16.22
C GLN A 144 8.48 -7.28 -15.57
N LEU A 145 9.77 -6.94 -15.56
CA LEU A 145 10.76 -7.77 -14.88
C LEU A 145 10.58 -7.71 -13.36
N CYS A 146 10.33 -6.53 -12.80
CA CYS A 146 10.03 -6.36 -11.38
C CYS A 146 8.76 -7.12 -10.95
N GLN A 147 7.73 -7.22 -11.80
CA GLN A 147 6.52 -8.01 -11.54
C GLN A 147 6.80 -9.51 -11.30
N THR A 148 7.95 -10.02 -11.76
CA THR A 148 8.37 -11.41 -11.51
C THR A 148 9.06 -11.61 -10.16
N LEU A 149 9.42 -10.52 -9.47
CA LEU A 149 10.13 -10.58 -8.20
C LEU A 149 9.15 -10.83 -7.04
N GLN A 150 9.63 -11.58 -6.06
CA GLN A 150 8.92 -11.75 -4.81
C GLN A 150 8.62 -10.39 -4.19
N ASP A 151 7.42 -10.25 -3.63
CA ASP A 151 6.95 -9.06 -2.92
C ASP A 151 6.70 -7.80 -3.79
N TYR A 152 6.72 -7.91 -5.12
CA TYR A 152 6.32 -6.80 -6.02
C TYR A 152 4.92 -6.25 -5.72
N SER A 153 3.94 -7.13 -5.53
CA SER A 153 2.56 -6.77 -5.19
C SER A 153 2.33 -6.63 -3.68
N SER A 154 3.39 -6.43 -2.89
CA SER A 154 3.29 -6.22 -1.45
C SER A 154 3.39 -4.75 -1.07
N VAL A 155 2.89 -4.42 0.13
CA VAL A 155 3.23 -3.17 0.83
C VAL A 155 4.09 -3.52 2.03
N ARG A 156 5.23 -2.83 2.14
CA ARG A 156 6.22 -3.02 3.19
C ARG A 156 6.08 -1.93 4.25
N PHE A 157 5.95 -2.35 5.50
CA PHE A 157 5.93 -1.50 6.68
C PHE A 157 7.19 -1.79 7.50
N ARG A 158 7.99 -0.77 7.76
CA ARG A 158 9.24 -0.88 8.53
C ARG A 158 9.02 -0.46 9.97
N ASP A 159 9.97 -0.86 10.82
CA ASP A 159 10.04 -0.43 12.22
C ASP A 159 8.72 -0.67 12.98
N VAL A 160 8.04 -1.78 12.66
CA VAL A 160 6.79 -2.17 13.30
C VAL A 160 7.12 -2.86 14.61
N ILE A 161 6.56 -2.38 15.73
CA ILE A 161 6.84 -2.95 17.05
C ILE A 161 5.72 -3.92 17.41
N VAL A 162 6.09 -5.13 17.80
CA VAL A 162 5.16 -6.13 18.34
C VAL A 162 4.84 -5.81 19.79
N GLU A 163 3.57 -5.64 20.13
CA GLU A 163 3.15 -5.16 21.47
C GLU A 163 2.76 -6.27 22.45
N ARG A 164 2.66 -7.50 21.97
CA ARG A 164 2.32 -8.69 22.76
C ARG A 164 3.11 -9.87 22.24
N ASP A 165 3.44 -10.81 23.11
CA ASP A 165 4.01 -12.08 22.66
C ASP A 165 3.03 -12.74 21.68
N VAL A 166 3.51 -13.10 20.50
CA VAL A 166 2.74 -13.80 19.48
C VAL A 166 3.27 -15.21 19.35
N CYS A 167 2.40 -16.20 19.50
CA CYS A 167 2.69 -17.61 19.34
C CYS A 167 1.73 -18.20 18.31
N VAL A 168 2.17 -18.28 17.06
CA VAL A 168 1.41 -18.93 15.98
C VAL A 168 2.17 -20.18 15.54
N ASP A 169 1.49 -21.32 15.61
CA ASP A 169 2.09 -22.64 15.39
C ASP A 169 3.36 -22.82 16.26
N ASN A 170 4.52 -23.05 15.63
CA ASN A 170 5.80 -23.24 16.32
C ASN A 170 6.66 -21.97 16.42
N LEU A 171 6.16 -20.84 15.95
CA LEU A 171 6.92 -19.59 15.88
C LEU A 171 6.48 -18.63 16.97
N LYS A 172 7.46 -18.13 17.74
CA LYS A 172 7.25 -17.19 18.83
C LYS A 172 7.95 -15.89 18.54
N ILE A 173 7.20 -14.79 18.55
CA ILE A 173 7.74 -13.44 18.42
C ILE A 173 7.51 -12.73 19.76
N PRO A 174 8.59 -12.39 20.50
CA PRO A 174 8.46 -11.69 21.77
C PRO A 174 7.92 -10.26 21.62
N VAL A 175 7.24 -9.77 22.65
CA VAL A 175 6.91 -8.36 22.80
C VAL A 175 8.15 -7.47 22.70
N GLY A 176 7.99 -6.30 22.09
CA GLY A 176 9.06 -5.32 21.85
C GLY A 176 9.94 -5.65 20.64
N THR A 177 9.73 -6.77 19.96
CA THR A 177 10.47 -7.10 18.74
C THR A 177 10.11 -6.10 17.63
N ILE A 178 11.13 -5.52 17.01
CA ILE A 178 10.98 -4.69 15.81
C ILE A 178 11.01 -5.61 14.59
N ILE A 179 9.96 -5.51 13.77
CA ILE A 179 9.77 -6.36 12.60
C ILE A 179 9.56 -5.50 11.35
N GLU A 180 9.83 -6.11 10.20
CA GLU A 180 9.27 -5.67 8.93
C GLU A 180 7.97 -6.45 8.68
N LEU A 181 6.88 -5.74 8.42
CA LEU A 181 5.59 -6.32 8.10
C LEU A 181 5.30 -6.09 6.61
N ASN A 182 5.12 -7.17 5.87
CA ASN A 182 4.72 -7.13 4.47
C ASN A 182 3.27 -7.60 4.34
N VAL A 183 2.42 -6.77 3.74
CA VAL A 183 1.03 -7.10 3.45
C VAL A 183 0.92 -7.49 1.98
N THR A 184 0.40 -8.69 1.70
CA THR A 184 0.30 -9.26 0.36
C THR A 184 -1.12 -9.76 0.09
N LEU A 185 -1.42 -10.14 -1.16
CA LEU A 185 -2.67 -10.84 -1.48
C LEU A 185 -2.78 -12.21 -0.80
N SER A 186 -1.68 -12.85 -0.40
CA SER A 186 -1.71 -14.14 0.29
C SER A 186 -1.89 -14.02 1.80
N GLY A 187 -1.48 -12.90 2.40
CA GLY A 187 -1.57 -12.70 3.84
C GLY A 187 -0.65 -11.61 4.38
N LEU A 188 -0.31 -11.76 5.65
CA LEU A 188 0.69 -10.99 6.34
C LEU A 188 2.00 -11.78 6.40
N ARG A 189 3.13 -11.14 6.16
CA ARG A 189 4.46 -11.71 6.36
C ARG A 189 5.27 -10.84 7.32
N LEU A 190 5.69 -11.43 8.42
CA LEU A 190 6.51 -10.80 9.45
C LEU A 190 7.95 -11.27 9.27
N VAL A 191 8.87 -10.33 9.17
CA VAL A 191 10.30 -10.61 8.99
C VAL A 191 11.08 -10.04 10.18
N THR A 192 11.83 -10.90 10.86
CA THR A 192 12.60 -10.56 12.07
C THR A 192 13.99 -11.21 11.96
N GLY A 193 15.02 -10.44 11.58
CA GLY A 193 16.33 -11.01 11.27
C GLY A 193 16.22 -12.11 10.19
N ASP A 194 16.72 -13.31 10.50
CA ASP A 194 16.65 -14.46 9.59
C ASP A 194 15.33 -15.25 9.67
N THR A 195 14.40 -14.82 10.53
CA THR A 195 13.13 -15.52 10.74
C THR A 195 12.01 -14.86 9.95
N THR A 196 11.25 -15.65 9.22
CA THR A 196 10.04 -15.20 8.51
C THR A 196 8.84 -15.99 8.98
N MET A 197 7.79 -15.30 9.41
CA MET A 197 6.48 -15.88 9.69
C MET A 197 5.48 -15.40 8.64
N SER A 198 4.63 -16.28 8.13
CA SER A 198 3.56 -15.92 7.20
C SER A 198 2.20 -16.36 7.75
N VAL A 199 1.25 -15.44 7.78
CA VAL A 199 -0.13 -15.66 8.22
C VAL A 199 -1.03 -15.41 7.03
N VAL A 200 -1.65 -16.47 6.51
CA VAL A 200 -2.60 -16.35 5.40
C VAL A 200 -3.90 -15.67 5.83
N TRP A 201 -4.56 -14.94 4.92
CA TRP A 201 -5.79 -14.21 5.26
C TRP A 201 -6.91 -15.10 5.82
N SER A 202 -7.00 -16.37 5.41
CA SER A 202 -7.99 -17.32 5.93
C SER A 202 -7.78 -17.70 7.40
N ARG A 203 -6.60 -17.41 7.97
CA ARG A 203 -6.31 -17.57 9.40
C ARG A 203 -6.57 -16.30 10.20
N ILE A 204 -6.88 -15.17 9.55
CA ILE A 204 -7.20 -13.92 10.25
C ILE A 204 -8.71 -13.88 10.49
N THR A 205 -9.08 -13.92 11.76
CA THR A 205 -10.48 -13.99 12.20
C THR A 205 -11.07 -12.61 12.44
N SER A 206 -10.27 -11.64 12.84
CA SER A 206 -10.68 -10.25 13.00
C SER A 206 -9.49 -9.31 12.96
N TRP A 207 -9.74 -8.03 12.80
CA TRP A 207 -8.77 -6.99 13.12
C TRP A 207 -9.43 -5.80 13.79
N THR A 208 -8.67 -5.11 14.64
CA THR A 208 -9.14 -4.00 15.46
C THR A 208 -8.13 -2.87 15.44
N ASN A 209 -8.61 -1.66 15.19
CA ASN A 209 -7.87 -0.41 15.37
C ASN A 209 -8.12 0.08 16.80
N VAL A 210 -7.17 -0.16 17.69
CA VAL A 210 -7.40 -0.05 19.15
C VAL A 210 -7.16 1.36 19.70
N LYS A 211 -6.32 2.16 19.02
CA LYS A 211 -5.99 3.54 19.42
C LYS A 211 -5.70 4.32 18.15
N GLU A 212 -6.48 5.37 17.93
CA GLU A 212 -6.42 6.24 16.77
C GLU A 212 -4.98 6.52 16.33
N GLY A 213 -4.62 5.98 15.17
CA GLY A 213 -3.48 6.44 14.40
C GLY A 213 -2.15 5.69 14.57
N ILE A 214 -1.97 4.80 15.56
CA ILE A 214 -0.67 4.08 15.68
C ILE A 214 -0.74 2.60 16.07
N HIS A 215 -1.91 2.02 16.37
CA HIS A 215 -2.01 0.62 16.80
C HIS A 215 -3.00 -0.17 15.94
N LEU A 216 -2.61 -1.37 15.52
CA LEU A 216 -3.49 -2.30 14.82
C LEU A 216 -3.31 -3.71 15.39
N GLN A 217 -4.41 -4.44 15.53
CA GLN A 217 -4.40 -5.81 16.04
C GLN A 217 -5.06 -6.74 15.03
N TYR A 218 -4.45 -7.90 14.83
CA TYR A 218 -5.02 -9.00 14.04
C TYR A 218 -5.20 -10.21 14.95
N GLU A 219 -6.41 -10.76 15.00
CA GLU A 219 -6.64 -12.05 15.64
C GLU A 219 -6.30 -13.17 14.65
N VAL A 220 -5.39 -14.04 15.05
CA VAL A 220 -4.82 -15.11 14.21
C VAL A 220 -5.22 -16.46 14.78
N TYR A 221 -5.91 -17.25 13.97
CA TYR A 221 -6.29 -18.63 14.27
C TYR A 221 -5.18 -19.61 13.86
N SER A 222 -4.81 -20.49 14.79
CA SER A 222 -3.87 -21.60 14.60
C SER A 222 -4.66 -22.89 14.41
N PRO A 223 -4.70 -23.47 13.19
CA PRO A 223 -5.42 -24.72 12.94
C PRO A 223 -4.82 -25.93 13.66
N GLU A 224 -3.51 -25.93 13.91
CA GLU A 224 -2.81 -27.05 14.54
C GLU A 224 -3.19 -27.22 16.02
N THR A 225 -3.35 -26.08 16.71
CA THR A 225 -3.67 -26.04 18.15
C THR A 225 -5.13 -25.74 18.42
N GLY A 226 -5.88 -25.27 17.42
CA GLY A 226 -7.23 -24.74 17.56
C GLY A 226 -7.30 -23.44 18.37
N SER A 227 -6.16 -22.80 18.66
CA SER A 227 -6.10 -21.58 19.47
C SER A 227 -6.20 -20.32 18.61
N ARG A 228 -6.52 -19.21 19.27
CA ARG A 228 -6.44 -17.87 18.70
C ARG A 228 -5.40 -17.08 19.46
N ASP A 229 -4.62 -16.29 18.74
CA ASP A 229 -3.63 -15.37 19.30
C ASP A 229 -3.77 -13.98 18.67
N ILE A 230 -3.19 -12.95 19.30
CA ILE A 230 -3.32 -11.57 18.86
C ILE A 230 -1.97 -11.06 18.39
N LEU A 231 -1.85 -10.83 17.08
CA LEU A 231 -0.78 -10.03 16.53
C LEU A 231 -1.11 -8.54 16.74
N ALA A 232 -0.62 -7.98 17.83
CA ALA A 232 -0.72 -6.55 18.13
C ALA A 232 0.53 -5.81 17.66
N VAL A 233 0.34 -4.81 16.79
CA VAL A 233 1.43 -4.03 16.20
C VAL A 233 1.26 -2.53 16.44
N GLN A 234 2.37 -1.86 16.72
CA GLN A 234 2.49 -0.42 16.82
C GLN A 234 3.37 0.12 15.68
N THR A 235 2.87 1.13 14.96
CA THR A 235 3.63 1.83 13.92
C THR A 235 3.02 3.20 13.61
N ILE A 236 3.85 4.17 13.24
CA ILE A 236 3.37 5.48 12.74
C ILE A 236 2.60 5.36 11.41
N GLN A 237 2.77 4.23 10.71
CA GLN A 237 2.11 3.93 9.44
C GLN A 237 0.79 3.16 9.65
N ALA A 238 0.23 3.11 10.86
CA ALA A 238 -0.98 2.33 11.14
C ALA A 238 -2.18 2.73 10.25
N PRO A 239 -2.43 4.02 9.94
CA PRO A 239 -3.48 4.41 8.99
C PRO A 239 -3.24 3.82 7.60
N TYR A 240 -2.00 3.87 7.13
CA TYR A 240 -1.60 3.28 5.86
C TYR A 240 -1.71 1.74 5.85
N LEU A 241 -1.36 1.08 6.96
CA LEU A 241 -1.50 -0.36 7.15
C LEU A 241 -2.96 -0.81 7.11
N LEU A 242 -3.84 -0.08 7.78
CA LEU A 242 -5.27 -0.32 7.74
C LEU A 242 -5.84 -0.12 6.34
N ALA A 243 -5.50 0.99 5.68
CA ALA A 243 -5.93 1.26 4.30
C ALA A 243 -5.49 0.15 3.33
N THR A 244 -4.27 -0.35 3.51
CA THR A 244 -3.73 -1.46 2.70
C THR A 244 -4.46 -2.75 2.97
N THR A 245 -4.69 -3.09 4.24
CA THR A 245 -5.45 -4.27 4.65
C THR A 245 -6.84 -4.27 4.00
N LEU A 246 -7.56 -3.15 4.08
CA LEU A 246 -8.88 -3.01 3.49
C LEU A 246 -8.88 -3.18 1.96
N GLU A 247 -7.90 -2.61 1.26
CA GLU A 247 -7.81 -2.71 -0.20
C GLU A 247 -7.45 -4.13 -0.66
N ILE A 248 -6.51 -4.79 0.01
CA ILE A 248 -6.16 -6.18 -0.29
C ILE A 248 -7.37 -7.08 -0.14
N ILE A 249 -8.12 -6.90 0.94
CA ILE A 249 -9.28 -7.75 1.15
C ILE A 249 -10.39 -7.43 0.13
N ALA A 250 -10.61 -6.16 -0.21
CA ALA A 250 -11.53 -5.77 -1.28
C ALA A 250 -11.14 -6.39 -2.64
N ALA A 251 -9.84 -6.53 -2.91
CA ALA A 251 -9.36 -7.23 -4.11
C ALA A 251 -9.69 -8.73 -4.06
N LEU A 252 -9.43 -9.41 -2.94
CA LEU A 252 -9.73 -10.84 -2.76
C LEU A 252 -11.22 -11.18 -2.93
N GLN A 253 -12.11 -10.27 -2.52
CA GLN A 253 -13.55 -10.44 -2.71
C GLN A 253 -13.96 -10.41 -4.19
N LYS A 254 -13.33 -9.53 -4.99
CA LYS A 254 -13.66 -9.38 -6.42
C LYS A 254 -13.28 -10.61 -7.24
N GLU A 255 -12.29 -11.38 -6.79
CA GLU A 255 -11.81 -12.59 -7.48
C GLU A 255 -12.69 -13.84 -7.23
N HIS A 256 -13.86 -13.70 -6.56
CA HIS A 256 -14.91 -14.73 -6.38
C HIS A 256 -14.45 -16.08 -5.79
N SER A 257 -13.24 -16.13 -5.20
CA SER A 257 -12.64 -17.35 -4.65
C SER A 257 -11.82 -17.11 -3.38
N GLY A 258 -11.85 -15.88 -2.84
CA GLY A 258 -11.21 -15.53 -1.57
C GLY A 258 -12.06 -15.88 -0.33
N PRO A 259 -11.46 -15.87 0.88
CA PRO A 259 -12.21 -16.01 2.13
C PRO A 259 -13.33 -14.96 2.23
N ALA A 260 -14.45 -15.32 2.87
CA ALA A 260 -15.65 -14.48 2.94
C ALA A 260 -15.46 -13.27 3.85
N PHE A 261 -14.70 -12.28 3.39
CA PHE A 261 -14.86 -10.91 3.86
C PHE A 261 -16.14 -10.37 3.24
N HIS A 262 -16.97 -9.68 4.00
CA HIS A 262 -18.05 -8.84 3.49
C HIS A 262 -17.82 -7.44 4.04
N THR A 263 -17.74 -6.43 3.17
CA THR A 263 -17.47 -5.04 3.59
C THR A 263 -18.54 -4.49 4.54
N SER A 264 -19.74 -5.10 4.56
CA SER A 264 -20.80 -4.87 5.53
C SER A 264 -20.46 -5.28 6.96
N GLN A 265 -19.35 -5.99 7.18
CA GLN A 265 -18.85 -6.42 8.50
C GLN A 265 -17.79 -5.47 9.06
N VAL A 266 -17.48 -4.38 8.34
CA VAL A 266 -16.60 -3.33 8.84
C VAL A 266 -17.43 -2.39 9.70
N HIS A 267 -17.13 -2.37 10.98
CA HIS A 267 -17.79 -1.51 11.94
C HIS A 267 -17.12 -0.14 11.97
N ARG A 268 -17.95 0.89 12.10
CA ARG A 268 -17.53 2.29 12.13
C ARG A 268 -18.16 2.98 13.32
N GLU A 269 -17.43 3.92 13.89
CA GLU A 269 -17.99 4.90 14.83
C GLU A 269 -18.91 5.89 14.09
N GLU A 270 -19.69 6.67 14.85
CA GLU A 270 -20.63 7.66 14.31
C GLU A 270 -19.95 8.69 13.38
N GLU A 271 -18.67 8.97 13.62
CA GLU A 271 -17.84 9.89 12.83
C GLU A 271 -17.26 9.24 11.56
N GLY A 272 -17.52 7.95 11.34
CA GLY A 272 -17.08 7.20 10.16
C GLY A 272 -15.71 6.53 10.31
N THR A 273 -15.05 6.67 11.47
CA THR A 273 -13.79 5.99 11.80
C THR A 273 -13.99 4.49 11.84
N VAL A 274 -13.13 3.76 11.12
CA VAL A 274 -13.17 2.29 11.06
C VAL A 274 -12.49 1.71 12.30
N THR A 275 -13.23 0.92 13.08
CA THR A 275 -12.76 0.43 14.39
C THR A 275 -12.46 -1.07 14.40
N HIS A 276 -13.30 -1.90 13.81
CA HIS A 276 -13.07 -3.34 13.76
C HIS A 276 -13.73 -4.02 12.56
N TRP A 277 -13.25 -5.22 12.27
CA TRP A 277 -13.88 -6.15 11.35
C TRP A 277 -13.82 -7.56 11.92
N ASP A 278 -14.92 -8.30 11.78
CA ASP A 278 -15.03 -9.70 12.19
C ASP A 278 -15.36 -10.62 11.01
N ASN A 279 -14.69 -11.77 10.98
CA ASN A 279 -14.94 -12.82 10.01
C ASN A 279 -16.11 -13.70 10.47
N VAL A 280 -17.25 -13.61 9.77
CA VAL A 280 -18.45 -14.41 10.06
C VAL A 280 -18.24 -15.91 10.03
N LEU A 281 -17.23 -16.40 9.29
CA LEU A 281 -16.91 -17.84 9.26
C LEU A 281 -16.46 -18.36 10.63
N PHE A 282 -16.07 -17.48 11.55
CA PHE A 282 -15.59 -17.82 12.89
C PHE A 282 -16.56 -17.39 14.01
N GLN A 283 -17.74 -16.86 13.68
CA GLN A 283 -18.76 -16.38 14.64
C GLN A 283 -19.71 -17.50 15.14
N THR A 284 -19.18 -18.69 15.42
CA THR A 284 -19.96 -19.84 15.95
C THR A 284 -19.65 -20.12 17.40
#